data_AF-A0A850MA25-F1
#
_entry.id   AF-A0A850MA25-F1
#
_cell.length_a   1.000
_cell.length_b   1.000
_cell.length_c   1.000
_cell.angle_alpha   90.00
_cell.angle_beta   90.00
_cell.angle_gamma   90.00
#
_symmetry.space_group_name_H-M   'P 1'
#
loop_
_entity.id
_entity.type
_entity.pdbx_description
1 polymer ?
#
loop_
_entity_poly.entity_id
_entity_poly.type
_entity_poly.pdbx_seq_one_letter_code
_entity_poly.pdbx_strand_id
1 'polypeptide(L)'
;MHDWKASFNRVLRAINGSKRIDKVPYFALIDEQMLTRINGINVRTLFSSPEIYAKSALIANEFLNTDIIALPTVYAGPVEAVAFAKTNNKTNCIKWFDYQPIFVEQGVICKTEEDIEQLKIPDHGKMKLWNTTFQASKILFEKTEFPQNIGLGIWSVVQQLRGVQAYRDMRQNPEILLTLCEKIYESQMDVYRNWVDKVARSPLIFYTGYAFNRTMMSFEDAMKYEGQFILRMQKEIGVPFILHNCGMQPYFEEVCKEIKFAAVNGSHPLDINFWIDFKKKFPKMTIMGANIDVSQELLTGTPQDVEEKVKENIINLAPGARYIVSPVCCLPFNLPLPNIMAVSNAIEKYGHYPIEDGN
;
A
#
# COMPACT_ATOMS: atom_id res chain seq x y z
N MET A 1 -24.94 -4.10 10.59
CA MET A 1 -24.14 -2.88 10.34
C MET A 1 -22.71 -3.22 10.71
N HIS A 2 -21.73 -2.92 9.85
CA HIS A 2 -20.33 -3.25 10.11
C HIS A 2 -19.80 -2.43 11.29
N ASP A 3 -19.15 -3.06 12.27
CA ASP A 3 -18.63 -2.38 13.46
C ASP A 3 -17.15 -1.99 13.26
N TRP A 4 -16.94 -0.82 12.69
CA TRP A 4 -15.60 -0.27 12.41
C TRP A 4 -14.76 -0.02 13.66
N LYS A 5 -15.39 0.20 14.82
CA LYS A 5 -14.68 0.41 16.08
C LYS A 5 -14.14 -0.91 16.61
N ALA A 6 -14.90 -2.00 16.50
CA ALA A 6 -14.42 -3.33 16.78
C ALA A 6 -13.27 -3.71 15.81
N SER A 7 -13.43 -3.43 14.51
CA SER A 7 -12.40 -3.66 13.49
C SER A 7 -11.10 -2.90 13.80
N PHE A 8 -11.17 -1.61 14.15
CA PHE A 8 -10.00 -0.84 14.56
C PHE A 8 -9.29 -1.44 15.78
N ASN A 9 -10.05 -1.81 16.82
CA ASN A 9 -9.48 -2.44 18.01
C ASN A 9 -8.79 -3.78 17.69
N ARG A 10 -9.38 -4.58 16.79
CA ARG A 10 -8.83 -5.86 16.32
C ARG A 10 -7.50 -5.66 15.60
N VAL A 11 -7.45 -4.71 14.66
CA VAL A 11 -6.24 -4.34 13.92
C VAL A 11 -5.14 -3.83 14.86
N LEU A 12 -5.49 -2.93 15.79
CA LEU A 12 -4.53 -2.40 16.77
C LEU A 12 -3.99 -3.50 17.68
N ARG A 13 -4.82 -4.45 18.10
CA ARG A 13 -4.41 -5.61 18.90
C ARG A 13 -3.49 -6.55 18.11
N ALA A 14 -3.79 -6.79 16.83
CA ALA A 14 -2.93 -7.58 15.96
C ALA A 14 -1.55 -6.93 15.81
N ILE A 15 -1.52 -5.63 15.47
CA ILE A 15 -0.29 -4.84 15.32
C ILE A 15 0.48 -4.73 16.64
N ASN A 16 -0.16 -4.77 17.81
CA ASN A 16 0.52 -4.73 19.10
C ASN A 16 0.85 -6.12 19.68
N GLY A 17 0.47 -7.21 19.02
CA GLY A 17 0.71 -8.57 19.52
C GLY A 17 -0.08 -8.89 20.79
N SER A 18 -1.29 -8.33 20.92
CA SER A 18 -2.15 -8.55 22.09
C SER A 18 -2.88 -9.89 21.99
N LYS A 19 -2.79 -10.70 23.05
CA LYS A 19 -3.55 -11.96 23.17
C LYS A 19 -5.05 -11.78 23.37
N ARG A 20 -5.55 -10.55 23.53
CA ARG A 20 -6.98 -10.23 23.66
C ARG A 20 -7.66 -9.96 22.32
N ILE A 21 -7.07 -10.42 21.23
CA ILE A 21 -7.68 -10.34 19.90
C ILE A 21 -8.75 -11.42 19.76
N ASP A 22 -9.87 -11.10 19.13
CA ASP A 22 -11.03 -11.98 18.95
C ASP A 22 -10.96 -12.76 17.64
N LYS A 23 -10.54 -12.10 16.56
CA LYS A 23 -10.42 -12.68 15.21
C LYS A 23 -9.22 -12.11 14.48
N VAL A 24 -8.62 -12.87 13.55
CA VAL A 24 -7.57 -12.36 12.67
C VAL A 24 -8.15 -11.22 11.81
N PRO A 25 -7.52 -10.03 11.75
CA PRO A 25 -8.02 -8.95 10.92
C PRO A 25 -7.80 -9.22 9.43
N TYR A 26 -8.67 -8.66 8.59
CA TYR A 26 -8.60 -8.72 7.14
C TYR A 26 -8.31 -7.36 6.51
N PHE A 27 -7.30 -7.29 5.64
CA PHE A 27 -7.07 -6.16 4.74
C PHE A 27 -7.09 -6.62 3.29
N ALA A 28 -8.05 -6.14 2.49
CA ALA A 28 -8.21 -6.63 1.12
C ALA A 28 -7.32 -5.93 0.08
N LEU A 29 -6.54 -4.90 0.45
CA LEU A 29 -5.75 -4.08 -0.50
C LEU A 29 -6.58 -3.65 -1.74
N ILE A 30 -7.78 -3.13 -1.49
CA ILE A 30 -8.69 -2.65 -2.54
C ILE A 30 -8.04 -1.47 -3.27
N ASP A 31 -8.00 -1.51 -4.60
CA ASP A 31 -7.61 -0.38 -5.46
C ASP A 31 -8.84 0.24 -6.18
N GLU A 32 -8.62 1.21 -7.07
CA GLU A 32 -9.69 1.84 -7.84
C GLU A 32 -10.48 0.84 -8.69
N GLN A 33 -9.86 -0.26 -9.13
CA GLN A 33 -10.51 -1.28 -9.97
C GLN A 33 -11.60 -1.99 -9.18
N MET A 34 -11.27 -2.40 -7.95
CA MET A 34 -12.21 -3.10 -7.11
C MET A 34 -13.31 -2.17 -6.59
N LEU A 35 -12.99 -0.90 -6.28
CA LEU A 35 -14.00 0.10 -5.94
C LEU A 35 -15.00 0.35 -7.09
N THR A 36 -14.49 0.58 -8.29
CA THR A 36 -15.32 0.83 -9.48
C THR A 36 -16.20 -0.38 -9.80
N ARG A 37 -15.65 -1.59 -9.72
CA ARG A 37 -16.39 -2.83 -9.96
C ARG A 37 -17.54 -3.03 -8.98
N ILE A 38 -17.29 -2.97 -7.68
CA ILE A 38 -18.32 -3.23 -6.66
C ILE A 38 -19.42 -2.17 -6.72
N ASN A 39 -19.06 -0.91 -6.99
CA ASN A 39 -20.01 0.19 -7.01
C ASN A 39 -20.71 0.38 -8.37
N GLY A 40 -20.27 -0.30 -9.43
CA GLY A 40 -20.83 -0.14 -10.78
C GLY A 40 -20.61 1.25 -11.37
N ILE A 41 -19.48 1.90 -11.06
CA ILE A 41 -19.11 3.24 -11.55
C ILE A 41 -17.73 3.20 -12.20
N ASN A 42 -17.36 4.21 -12.98
CA ASN A 42 -16.00 4.35 -13.52
C ASN A 42 -15.10 5.23 -12.63
N VAL A 43 -13.79 5.24 -12.90
CA VAL A 43 -12.78 5.97 -12.10
C VAL A 43 -13.02 7.48 -12.12
N ARG A 44 -13.55 8.04 -13.22
CA ARG A 44 -13.84 9.48 -13.28
C ARG A 44 -14.99 9.85 -12.33
N THR A 45 -16.04 9.03 -12.29
CA THR A 45 -17.14 9.20 -11.35
C THR A 45 -16.66 8.99 -9.92
N LEU A 46 -15.82 7.97 -9.67
CA LEU A 46 -15.22 7.70 -8.36
C LEU A 46 -14.53 8.95 -7.79
N PHE A 47 -13.74 9.67 -8.61
CA PHE A 47 -13.02 10.88 -8.21
C PHE A 47 -13.78 12.20 -8.42
N SER A 48 -15.04 12.14 -8.84
CA SER A 48 -15.82 13.35 -9.14
C SER A 48 -16.20 14.13 -7.88
N SER A 49 -16.38 13.45 -6.74
CA SER A 49 -16.64 14.06 -5.43
C SER A 49 -16.01 13.24 -4.29
N PRO A 50 -15.61 13.90 -3.19
CA PRO A 50 -15.16 13.22 -1.97
C PRO A 50 -16.19 12.25 -1.38
N GLU A 51 -17.47 12.60 -1.44
CA GLU A 51 -18.59 11.80 -0.91
C GLU A 51 -18.78 10.51 -1.69
N ILE A 52 -18.73 10.57 -3.02
CA ILE A 52 -18.80 9.38 -3.87
C ILE A 52 -17.61 8.46 -3.56
N TYR A 53 -16.42 9.04 -3.40
CA TYR A 53 -15.23 8.24 -3.16
C TYR A 53 -15.27 7.53 -1.80
N ALA A 54 -15.56 8.28 -0.73
CA ALA A 54 -15.69 7.73 0.63
C ALA A 54 -16.81 6.68 0.70
N LYS A 55 -17.98 6.96 0.12
CA LYS A 55 -19.10 6.01 0.08
C LYS A 55 -18.72 4.74 -0.66
N SER A 56 -18.02 4.85 -1.79
CA SER A 56 -17.60 3.71 -2.60
C SER A 56 -16.64 2.80 -1.85
N ALA A 57 -15.68 3.39 -1.12
CA ALA A 57 -14.75 2.67 -0.26
C ALA A 57 -15.47 1.95 0.89
N LEU A 58 -16.44 2.60 1.52
CA LEU A 58 -17.23 2.00 2.58
C LEU A 58 -18.03 0.79 2.07
N ILE A 59 -18.78 0.97 0.97
CA ILE A 59 -19.56 -0.11 0.35
C ILE A 59 -18.69 -1.31 0.01
N ALA A 60 -17.54 -1.08 -0.63
CA ALA A 60 -16.65 -2.15 -1.05
C ALA A 60 -16.06 -2.93 0.14
N ASN A 61 -15.61 -2.23 1.17
CA ASN A 61 -15.03 -2.87 2.35
C ASN A 61 -16.07 -3.62 3.19
N GLU A 62 -17.27 -3.05 3.35
CA GLU A 62 -18.37 -3.74 4.04
C GLU A 62 -18.85 -4.97 3.25
N PHE A 63 -18.91 -4.87 1.92
CA PHE A 63 -19.26 -5.97 1.03
C PHE A 63 -18.26 -7.13 1.12
N LEU A 64 -16.97 -6.82 1.20
CA LEU A 64 -15.90 -7.82 1.36
C LEU A 64 -15.66 -8.25 2.82
N ASN A 65 -16.37 -7.65 3.78
CA ASN A 65 -16.23 -7.89 5.21
C ASN A 65 -14.78 -7.69 5.74
N THR A 66 -14.15 -6.58 5.37
CA THR A 66 -12.77 -6.24 5.78
C THR A 66 -12.71 -5.57 7.14
N ASP A 67 -11.54 -5.62 7.79
CA ASP A 67 -11.29 -4.91 9.05
C ASP A 67 -10.50 -3.61 8.87
N ILE A 68 -9.87 -3.43 7.70
CA ILE A 68 -9.09 -2.23 7.36
C ILE A 68 -9.71 -1.57 6.14
N ILE A 69 -10.13 -0.32 6.31
CA ILE A 69 -10.60 0.56 5.24
C ILE A 69 -9.51 1.60 4.93
N ALA A 70 -9.14 1.69 3.66
CA ALA A 70 -8.20 2.68 3.14
C ALA A 70 -8.65 3.14 1.73
N LEU A 71 -8.24 4.35 1.35
CA LEU A 71 -8.49 4.87 0.01
C LEU A 71 -7.32 4.55 -0.93
N PRO A 72 -7.57 4.00 -2.13
CA PRO A 72 -6.53 3.67 -3.11
C PRO A 72 -5.59 4.82 -3.48
N THR A 73 -6.09 6.05 -3.68
CA THR A 73 -5.28 7.21 -4.12
C THR A 73 -4.26 7.67 -3.11
N VAL A 74 -4.35 7.13 -1.89
CA VAL A 74 -3.40 7.36 -0.83
C VAL A 74 -2.11 6.54 -1.08
N TYR A 75 -2.12 5.62 -2.04
CA TYR A 75 -0.94 5.07 -2.70
C TYR A 75 -0.31 6.14 -3.61
N ALA A 76 0.71 6.83 -3.09
CA ALA A 76 1.35 7.98 -3.73
C ALA A 76 2.23 7.65 -4.96
N GLY A 77 1.96 6.59 -5.73
CA GLY A 77 2.62 6.37 -7.02
C GLY A 77 1.92 7.15 -8.15
N PRO A 78 0.84 6.60 -8.75
CA PRO A 78 0.23 7.20 -9.94
C PRO A 78 -0.39 8.58 -9.71
N VAL A 79 -0.99 8.81 -8.54
CA VAL A 79 -1.61 10.11 -8.20
C VAL A 79 -0.55 11.19 -7.97
N GLU A 80 0.60 10.81 -7.41
CA GLU A 80 1.76 11.69 -7.27
C GLU A 80 2.36 12.05 -8.62
N ALA A 81 2.53 11.07 -9.51
CA ALA A 81 2.98 11.36 -10.87
C ALA A 81 2.00 12.27 -11.63
N VAL A 82 0.69 12.13 -11.41
CA VAL A 82 -0.31 13.07 -11.93
C VAL A 82 -0.10 14.48 -11.37
N ALA A 83 0.30 14.58 -10.10
CA ALA A 83 0.60 15.86 -9.46
C ALA A 83 1.81 16.55 -10.12
N PHE A 84 2.91 15.83 -10.28
CA PHE A 84 4.10 16.30 -10.99
C PHE A 84 3.79 16.67 -12.45
N ALA A 85 3.03 15.84 -13.17
CA ALA A 85 2.64 16.09 -14.55
C ALA A 85 1.91 17.42 -14.70
N LYS A 86 0.92 17.69 -13.83
CA LYS A 86 0.13 18.93 -13.87
C LYS A 86 0.97 20.15 -13.51
N THR A 87 1.75 20.07 -12.44
CA THR A 87 2.60 21.18 -11.97
C THR A 87 3.64 21.60 -13.01
N ASN A 88 4.12 20.65 -13.80
CA ASN A 88 5.16 20.87 -14.81
C ASN A 88 4.61 20.95 -16.24
N ASN A 89 3.30 21.16 -16.43
CA ASN A 89 2.65 21.31 -17.73
C ASN A 89 2.84 20.12 -18.70
N LYS A 90 3.01 18.90 -18.17
CA LYS A 90 3.17 17.64 -18.93
C LYS A 90 1.90 16.79 -18.90
N THR A 91 0.71 17.40 -19.00
CA THR A 91 -0.56 16.68 -18.80
C THR A 91 -0.92 15.67 -19.90
N ASN A 92 -0.27 15.74 -21.05
CA ASN A 92 -0.43 14.81 -22.18
C ASN A 92 0.04 13.37 -21.88
N CYS A 93 0.93 13.19 -20.89
CA CYS A 93 1.38 11.86 -20.46
C CYS A 93 0.37 11.15 -19.53
N ILE A 94 -0.67 11.84 -19.05
CA ILE A 94 -1.69 11.26 -18.17
C ILE A 94 -2.69 10.46 -19.01
N LYS A 95 -2.83 9.16 -18.71
CA LYS A 95 -3.80 8.25 -19.33
C LYS A 95 -4.88 7.88 -18.32
N TRP A 96 -6.13 8.08 -18.74
CA TRP A 96 -7.30 7.72 -17.95
C TRP A 96 -7.95 6.49 -18.54
N PHE A 97 -8.41 5.61 -17.66
CA PHE A 97 -9.17 4.42 -17.99
C PHE A 97 -10.46 4.40 -17.18
N ASP A 98 -11.47 3.68 -17.65
CA ASP A 98 -12.76 3.63 -16.96
C ASP A 98 -12.71 2.75 -15.70
N TYR A 99 -11.97 1.64 -15.74
CA TYR A 99 -11.93 0.61 -14.69
C TYR A 99 -10.51 0.20 -14.31
N GLN A 100 -9.52 1.05 -14.57
CA GLN A 100 -8.12 0.85 -14.20
C GLN A 100 -7.57 2.10 -13.52
N PRO A 101 -6.54 1.98 -12.67
CA PRO A 101 -5.90 3.13 -12.05
C PRO A 101 -5.41 4.12 -13.11
N ILE A 102 -5.38 5.41 -12.75
CA ILE A 102 -4.81 6.44 -13.61
C ILE A 102 -3.35 6.08 -13.87
N PHE A 103 -2.88 6.21 -15.11
CA PHE A 103 -1.50 5.95 -15.46
C PHE A 103 -0.82 7.22 -15.97
N VAL A 104 0.48 7.31 -15.74
CA VAL A 104 1.34 8.36 -16.27
C VAL A 104 2.45 7.70 -17.05
N GLU A 105 2.61 8.08 -18.31
CA GLU A 105 3.65 7.54 -19.19
C GLU A 105 5.04 7.74 -18.58
N GLN A 106 5.74 6.63 -18.34
CA GLN A 106 6.96 6.63 -17.56
C GLN A 106 8.10 7.36 -18.30
N GLY A 107 8.89 8.14 -17.56
CA GLY A 107 10.08 8.81 -18.11
C GLY A 107 9.79 10.03 -18.97
N VAL A 108 8.52 10.43 -19.12
CA VAL A 108 8.15 11.65 -19.88
C VAL A 108 8.33 12.90 -19.03
N ILE A 109 8.08 12.82 -17.72
CA ILE A 109 8.12 13.99 -16.84
C ILE A 109 9.55 14.45 -16.58
N CYS A 110 10.48 13.53 -16.38
CA CYS A 110 11.90 13.81 -16.17
C CYS A 110 12.72 13.13 -17.26
N LYS A 111 12.56 13.54 -18.51
CA LYS A 111 13.21 12.88 -19.66
C LYS A 111 14.70 13.22 -19.75
N THR A 112 15.06 14.47 -19.45
CA THR A 112 16.44 14.97 -19.48
C THR A 112 16.92 15.35 -18.08
N GLU A 113 18.23 15.56 -17.91
CA GLU A 113 18.79 16.07 -16.65
C GLU A 113 18.23 17.46 -16.31
N GLU A 114 18.13 18.34 -17.32
CA GLU A 114 17.51 19.65 -17.20
C GLU A 114 16.05 19.58 -16.70
N ASP A 115 15.26 18.60 -17.17
CA ASP A 115 13.90 18.38 -16.66
C ASP A 115 13.89 18.12 -15.14
N ILE A 116 14.90 17.42 -14.60
CA ILE A 116 15.02 17.15 -13.16
C ILE A 116 15.41 18.43 -12.41
N GLU A 117 16.41 19.16 -12.91
CA GLU A 117 16.91 20.38 -12.28
C GLU A 117 15.78 21.42 -12.14
N GLN A 118 15.02 21.61 -13.23
CA GLN A 118 13.91 22.55 -13.30
C GLN A 118 12.58 22.01 -12.76
N LEU A 119 12.53 20.73 -12.34
CA LEU A 119 11.31 20.10 -11.86
C LEU A 119 10.73 20.88 -10.68
N LYS A 120 9.50 21.34 -10.85
CA LYS A 120 8.72 22.01 -9.80
C LYS A 120 7.98 20.98 -8.96
N ILE A 121 8.12 21.11 -7.65
CA ILE A 121 7.43 20.28 -6.66
C ILE A 121 5.93 20.69 -6.62
N PRO A 122 4.99 19.74 -6.68
CA PRO A 122 3.56 20.03 -6.56
C PRO A 122 3.18 20.64 -5.20
N ASP A 123 2.17 21.50 -5.21
CA ASP A 123 1.45 21.96 -4.02
C ASP A 123 0.15 21.17 -3.92
N HIS A 124 0.16 20.09 -3.14
CA HIS A 124 -0.96 19.14 -3.05
C HIS A 124 -2.22 19.78 -2.47
N GLY A 125 -2.05 20.81 -1.64
CA GLY A 125 -3.13 21.57 -1.03
C GLY A 125 -4.05 22.25 -2.05
N LYS A 126 -3.50 22.60 -3.23
CA LYS A 126 -4.22 23.27 -4.33
C LYS A 126 -4.71 22.32 -5.42
N MET A 127 -4.41 21.03 -5.34
CA MET A 127 -4.76 20.08 -6.40
C MET A 127 -6.11 19.43 -6.17
N LYS A 128 -7.00 19.51 -7.17
CA LYS A 128 -8.36 18.93 -7.08
C LYS A 128 -8.38 17.46 -6.64
N LEU A 129 -7.57 16.60 -7.27
CA LEU A 129 -7.59 15.15 -7.00
C LEU A 129 -7.08 14.82 -5.58
N TRP A 130 -6.04 15.51 -5.11
CA TRP A 130 -5.56 15.38 -3.74
C TRP A 130 -6.55 15.93 -2.72
N ASN A 131 -7.18 17.08 -3.01
CA ASN A 131 -8.24 17.60 -2.16
C ASN A 131 -9.44 16.65 -2.07
N THR A 132 -9.84 16.00 -3.18
CA THR A 132 -10.85 14.93 -3.17
C THR A 132 -10.43 13.78 -2.24
N THR A 133 -9.17 13.37 -2.29
CA THR A 133 -8.62 12.29 -1.46
C THR A 133 -8.60 12.65 0.03
N PHE A 134 -8.13 13.85 0.39
CA PHE A 134 -8.12 14.33 1.78
C PHE A 134 -9.54 14.42 2.34
N GLN A 135 -10.46 15.04 1.60
CA GLN A 135 -11.85 15.18 2.05
C GLN A 135 -12.56 13.82 2.16
N ALA A 136 -12.33 12.90 1.22
CA ALA A 136 -12.89 11.55 1.30
C ALA A 136 -12.37 10.79 2.52
N SER A 137 -11.07 10.91 2.82
CA SER A 137 -10.45 10.31 4.01
C SER A 137 -11.05 10.88 5.29
N LYS A 138 -11.26 12.19 5.36
CA LYS A 138 -11.93 12.84 6.50
C LYS A 138 -13.36 12.32 6.69
N ILE A 139 -14.14 12.23 5.61
CA ILE A 139 -15.49 11.69 5.64
C ILE A 139 -15.51 10.25 6.15
N LEU A 140 -14.56 9.40 5.72
CA LEU A 140 -14.43 8.04 6.21
C LEU A 140 -14.13 8.00 7.70
N PHE A 141 -13.17 8.79 8.16
CA PHE A 141 -12.82 8.87 9.58
C PHE A 141 -14.02 9.31 10.44
N GLU A 142 -14.73 10.36 10.04
CA GLU A 142 -15.90 10.86 10.77
C GLU A 142 -17.06 9.85 10.80
N LYS A 143 -17.24 9.05 9.73
CA LYS A 143 -18.31 8.06 9.66
C LYS A 143 -18.03 6.76 10.41
N THR A 144 -16.76 6.38 10.51
CA THR A 144 -16.37 5.04 10.98
C THR A 144 -15.62 5.06 12.31
N GLU A 145 -15.14 6.22 12.75
CA GLU A 145 -14.12 6.38 13.78
C GLU A 145 -12.81 5.60 13.48
N PHE A 146 -12.64 5.07 12.25
CA PHE A 146 -11.46 4.32 11.84
C PHE A 146 -10.39 5.27 11.29
N PRO A 147 -9.22 5.40 11.95
CA PRO A 147 -8.18 6.31 11.49
C PRO A 147 -7.68 5.96 10.08
N GLN A 148 -7.52 6.98 9.25
CA GLN A 148 -7.07 6.80 7.87
C GLN A 148 -5.54 6.83 7.77
N ASN A 149 -5.02 6.03 6.85
CA ASN A 149 -3.58 5.85 6.63
C ASN A 149 -3.11 6.59 5.39
N ILE A 150 -1.88 7.11 5.42
CA ILE A 150 -1.22 7.70 4.26
C ILE A 150 -0.18 6.74 3.66
N GLY A 151 -0.16 6.59 2.34
CA GLY A 151 0.87 5.85 1.63
C GLY A 151 1.92 6.78 1.05
N LEU A 152 3.18 6.37 1.14
CA LEU A 152 4.33 7.12 0.62
C LEU A 152 5.26 6.19 -0.17
N GLY A 153 6.13 6.77 -0.99
CA GLY A 153 7.13 6.01 -1.73
C GLY A 153 8.05 6.91 -2.54
N ILE A 154 9.35 6.64 -2.51
CA ILE A 154 10.32 7.40 -3.28
C ILE A 154 10.57 6.71 -4.61
N TRP A 155 10.96 5.43 -4.58
CA TRP A 155 11.45 4.77 -5.80
C TRP A 155 10.35 4.51 -6.81
N SER A 156 9.13 4.23 -6.35
CA SER A 156 7.95 4.09 -7.22
C SER A 156 7.68 5.37 -8.04
N VAL A 157 7.82 6.55 -7.41
CA VAL A 157 7.68 7.84 -8.08
C VAL A 157 8.89 8.12 -8.98
N VAL A 158 10.12 7.81 -8.56
CA VAL A 158 11.32 7.92 -9.42
C VAL A 158 11.13 7.14 -10.72
N GLN A 159 10.71 5.88 -10.65
CA GLN A 159 10.43 5.05 -11.82
C GLN A 159 9.37 5.69 -12.72
N GLN A 160 8.34 6.29 -12.13
CA GLN A 160 7.29 6.91 -12.93
C GLN A 160 7.76 8.20 -13.62
N LEU A 161 8.52 9.05 -12.94
CA LEU A 161 8.97 10.33 -13.49
C LEU A 161 10.13 10.16 -14.49
N ARG A 162 11.12 9.32 -14.17
CA ARG A 162 12.39 9.17 -14.91
C ARG A 162 12.44 7.89 -15.76
N GLY A 163 11.57 6.93 -15.50
CA GLY A 163 11.49 5.69 -16.27
C GLY A 163 12.75 4.84 -16.14
N VAL A 164 13.00 4.02 -17.16
CA VAL A 164 14.16 3.12 -17.21
C VAL A 164 15.51 3.84 -17.15
N GLN A 165 15.56 5.14 -17.49
CA GLN A 165 16.78 5.94 -17.42
C GLN A 165 17.27 6.08 -15.97
N ALA A 166 16.38 6.01 -14.97
CA ALA A 166 16.76 6.06 -13.56
C ALA A 166 17.79 4.97 -13.22
N TYR A 167 17.62 3.76 -13.76
CA TYR A 167 18.55 2.66 -13.50
C TYR A 167 19.94 2.90 -14.09
N ARG A 168 20.03 3.61 -15.22
CA ARG A 168 21.31 4.03 -15.82
C ARG A 168 21.94 5.16 -15.03
N ASP A 169 21.13 6.13 -14.61
CA ASP A 169 21.57 7.28 -13.82
C ASP A 169 22.14 6.86 -12.46
N MET A 170 21.67 5.74 -11.87
CA MET A 170 22.30 5.17 -10.65
C MET A 170 23.81 4.94 -10.78
N ARG A 171 24.29 4.71 -12.01
CA ARG A 171 25.71 4.50 -12.33
C ARG A 171 26.35 5.73 -12.96
N GLN A 172 25.66 6.34 -13.92
CA GLN A 172 26.22 7.37 -14.79
C GLN A 172 26.09 8.77 -14.18
N ASN A 173 24.95 9.04 -13.53
CA ASN A 173 24.58 10.37 -13.04
C ASN A 173 23.98 10.26 -11.61
N PRO A 174 24.71 9.74 -10.61
CA PRO A 174 24.14 9.49 -9.28
C PRO A 174 23.64 10.77 -8.58
N GLU A 175 24.28 11.92 -8.85
CA GLU A 175 23.92 13.21 -8.27
C GLU A 175 22.59 13.76 -8.81
N ILE A 176 22.34 13.62 -10.13
CA ILE A 176 21.05 14.04 -10.70
C ILE A 176 19.92 13.16 -10.20
N LEU A 177 20.17 11.86 -10.06
CA LEU A 177 19.17 10.94 -9.54
C LEU A 177 18.85 11.21 -8.05
N LEU A 178 19.85 11.51 -7.23
CA LEU A 178 19.63 11.95 -5.85
C LEU A 178 18.85 13.27 -5.77
N THR A 179 19.12 14.20 -6.70
CA THR A 179 18.35 15.46 -6.79
C THR A 179 16.88 15.19 -7.09
N LEU A 180 16.57 14.23 -7.97
CA LEU A 180 15.20 13.78 -8.20
C LEU A 180 14.58 13.16 -6.94
N CYS A 181 15.32 12.29 -6.24
CA CYS A 181 14.84 11.66 -5.00
C CYS A 181 14.50 12.71 -3.94
N GLU A 182 15.31 13.76 -3.79
CA GLU A 182 15.04 14.85 -2.84
C GLU A 182 13.80 15.67 -3.20
N LYS A 183 13.59 15.98 -4.48
CA LYS A 183 12.37 16.68 -4.93
C LYS A 183 11.12 15.84 -4.66
N ILE A 184 11.21 14.52 -4.83
CA ILE A 184 10.13 13.59 -4.51
C ILE A 184 9.93 13.52 -3.00
N TYR A 185 11.00 13.44 -2.20
CA TYR A 185 10.90 13.49 -0.74
C TYR A 185 10.14 14.72 -0.25
N GLU A 186 10.50 15.91 -0.73
CA GLU A 186 9.83 17.15 -0.33
C GLU A 186 8.36 17.18 -0.79
N SER A 187 8.06 16.61 -1.96
CA SER A 187 6.69 16.40 -2.46
C SER A 187 5.88 15.50 -1.51
N GLN A 188 6.44 14.35 -1.12
CA GLN A 188 5.82 13.40 -0.19
C GLN A 188 5.60 14.02 1.21
N MET A 189 6.53 14.85 1.67
CA MET A 189 6.37 15.59 2.92
C MET A 189 5.31 16.70 2.81
N ASP A 190 5.12 17.32 1.65
CA ASP A 190 3.98 18.22 1.40
C ASP A 190 2.64 17.46 1.45
N VAL A 191 2.55 16.27 0.86
CA VAL A 191 1.36 15.40 1.00
C VAL A 191 1.08 15.12 2.48
N TYR A 192 2.10 14.71 3.24
CA TYR A 192 1.94 14.41 4.67
C TYR A 192 1.48 15.61 5.49
N ARG A 193 2.06 16.80 5.26
CA ARG A 193 1.65 18.04 5.96
C ARG A 193 0.20 18.39 5.66
N ASN A 194 -0.22 18.33 4.39
CA ASN A 194 -1.61 18.54 3.99
C ASN A 194 -2.55 17.48 4.59
N TRP A 195 -2.10 16.23 4.71
CA TRP A 195 -2.87 15.17 5.35
C TRP A 195 -3.15 15.46 6.82
N VAL A 196 -2.12 15.86 7.58
CA VAL A 196 -2.26 16.22 8.99
C VAL A 196 -3.20 17.41 9.17
N ASP A 197 -3.08 18.43 8.33
CA ASP A 197 -3.92 19.65 8.37
C ASP A 197 -5.39 19.36 8.04
N LYS A 198 -5.63 18.59 6.96
CA LYS A 198 -6.98 18.43 6.39
C LYS A 198 -7.73 17.18 6.88
N VAL A 199 -7.03 16.17 7.36
CA VAL A 199 -7.61 14.88 7.78
C VAL A 199 -7.42 14.68 9.27
N ALA A 200 -6.24 14.21 9.66
CA ALA A 200 -5.77 13.98 11.04
C ALA A 200 -4.37 13.36 10.97
N ARG A 201 -3.66 13.30 12.10
CA ARG A 201 -2.42 12.53 12.18
C ARG A 201 -2.72 11.05 11.89
N SER A 202 -2.06 10.52 10.87
CA SER A 202 -2.16 9.12 10.52
C SER A 202 -1.50 8.24 11.60
N PRO A 203 -2.10 7.09 11.99
CA PRO A 203 -1.49 6.21 13.00
C PRO A 203 -0.32 5.40 12.44
N LEU A 204 -0.24 5.23 11.12
CA LEU A 204 0.81 4.49 10.42
C LEU A 204 1.01 5.01 9.00
N ILE A 205 2.21 4.82 8.46
CA ILE A 205 2.51 5.09 7.04
C ILE A 205 2.56 3.76 6.29
N PHE A 206 1.85 3.64 5.17
CA PHE A 206 1.99 2.51 4.25
C PHE A 206 3.05 2.83 3.20
N TYR A 207 4.30 2.42 3.44
CA TYR A 207 5.43 2.79 2.62
C TYR A 207 5.70 1.76 1.51
N THR A 208 5.84 2.23 0.27
CA THR A 208 6.03 1.39 -0.91
C THR A 208 7.51 1.31 -1.28
N GLY A 209 8.22 0.35 -0.69
CA GLY A 209 9.68 0.23 -0.78
C GLY A 209 10.15 -0.51 -2.03
N TYR A 210 9.81 0.00 -3.22
CA TYR A 210 10.09 -0.65 -4.51
C TYR A 210 11.59 -0.90 -4.76
N ALA A 211 12.48 -0.06 -4.24
CA ALA A 211 13.93 -0.21 -4.44
C ALA A 211 14.49 -1.46 -3.76
N PHE A 212 13.83 -1.94 -2.70
CA PHE A 212 14.29 -3.10 -1.92
C PHE A 212 13.98 -4.43 -2.61
N ASN A 213 14.41 -4.58 -3.86
CA ASN A 213 14.29 -5.79 -4.64
C ASN A 213 15.61 -6.16 -5.34
N ARG A 214 16.07 -7.41 -5.12
CA ARG A 214 17.32 -7.94 -5.69
C ARG A 214 17.36 -7.90 -7.21
N THR A 215 16.20 -8.01 -7.86
CA THR A 215 16.12 -7.98 -9.33
C THR A 215 16.21 -6.57 -9.91
N MET A 216 16.08 -5.53 -9.08
CA MET A 216 16.10 -4.13 -9.52
C MET A 216 17.45 -3.47 -9.26
N MET A 217 17.98 -3.61 -8.05
CA MET A 217 19.24 -3.00 -7.64
C MET A 217 19.87 -3.70 -6.43
N SER A 218 21.11 -3.34 -6.13
CA SER A 218 21.78 -3.84 -4.92
C SER A 218 21.12 -3.26 -3.66
N PHE A 219 21.30 -3.93 -2.52
CA PHE A 219 20.81 -3.42 -1.24
C PHE A 219 21.43 -2.05 -0.88
N GLU A 220 22.71 -1.84 -1.22
CA GLU A 220 23.39 -0.55 -0.99
C GLU A 220 22.73 0.58 -1.79
N ASP A 221 22.42 0.32 -3.06
CA ASP A 221 21.69 1.29 -3.89
C ASP A 221 20.27 1.53 -3.39
N ALA A 222 19.58 0.49 -2.92
CA ALA A 222 18.24 0.63 -2.35
C ALA A 222 18.28 1.51 -1.09
N MET A 223 19.29 1.33 -0.23
CA MET A 223 19.51 2.21 0.91
C MET A 223 19.87 3.64 0.49
N LYS A 224 20.67 3.81 -0.55
CA LYS A 224 21.05 5.13 -1.09
C LYS A 224 19.88 5.88 -1.74
N TYR A 225 19.10 5.26 -2.60
CA TYR A 225 18.07 5.98 -3.37
C TYR A 225 16.69 5.95 -2.73
N GLU A 226 16.48 5.14 -1.69
CA GLU A 226 15.19 5.06 -0.99
C GLU A 226 15.32 4.95 0.54
N GLY A 227 16.20 4.09 1.05
CA GLY A 227 16.30 3.82 2.50
C GLY A 227 16.63 5.04 3.37
N GLN A 228 17.57 5.89 2.94
CA GLN A 228 17.91 7.11 3.68
C GLN A 228 16.72 8.08 3.80
N PHE A 229 15.86 8.12 2.78
CA PHE A 229 14.66 8.93 2.77
C PHE A 229 13.60 8.38 3.71
N ILE A 230 13.43 7.05 3.76
CA ILE A 230 12.56 6.41 4.75
C ILE A 230 13.01 6.76 6.17
N LEU A 231 14.31 6.67 6.47
CA LEU A 231 14.85 7.01 7.80
C LEU A 231 14.60 8.48 8.16
N ARG A 232 14.77 9.39 7.19
CA ARG A 232 14.46 10.81 7.36
C ARG A 232 12.96 11.03 7.62
N MET A 233 12.09 10.42 6.81
CA MET A 233 10.62 10.48 7.01
C MET A 233 10.22 9.93 8.37
N GLN A 234 10.77 8.79 8.81
CA GLN A 234 10.45 8.21 10.11
C GLN A 234 10.80 9.14 11.26
N LYS A 235 11.94 9.83 11.17
CA LYS A 235 12.37 10.82 12.15
C LYS A 235 11.45 12.04 12.18
N GLU A 236 11.03 12.55 11.02
CA GLU A 236 10.20 13.76 10.91
C GLU A 236 8.71 13.48 11.25
N ILE A 237 8.17 12.35 10.81
CA ILE A 237 6.75 11.95 10.98
C ILE A 237 6.49 11.37 12.37
N GLY A 238 7.42 10.56 12.89
CA GLY A 238 7.33 9.97 14.23
C GLY A 238 6.16 9.01 14.44
N VAL A 239 5.71 8.31 13.39
CA VAL A 239 4.73 7.21 13.49
C VAL A 239 5.31 5.93 12.86
N PRO A 240 4.81 4.72 13.21
CA PRO A 240 5.31 3.48 12.64
C PRO A 240 4.99 3.32 11.14
N PHE A 241 5.89 2.65 10.42
CA PHE A 241 5.73 2.41 8.97
C PHE A 241 5.42 0.93 8.73
N ILE A 242 4.64 0.66 7.69
CA ILE A 242 4.45 -0.64 7.07
C ILE A 242 5.28 -0.64 5.79
N LEU A 243 6.05 -1.70 5.55
CA LEU A 243 6.75 -1.88 4.30
C LEU A 243 5.90 -2.73 3.34
N HIS A 244 5.58 -2.19 2.18
CA HIS A 244 5.05 -2.94 1.04
C HIS A 244 6.09 -3.06 -0.08
N ASN A 245 6.32 -4.27 -0.60
CA ASN A 245 7.19 -4.50 -1.76
C ASN A 245 6.50 -5.36 -2.83
N CYS A 246 6.37 -4.85 -4.05
CA CYS A 246 5.70 -5.56 -5.14
C CYS A 246 6.62 -6.47 -5.98
N GLY A 247 7.92 -6.51 -5.74
CA GLY A 247 8.85 -7.21 -6.63
C GLY A 247 9.10 -8.68 -6.25
N MET A 248 9.77 -9.40 -7.14
CA MET A 248 9.90 -10.87 -7.07
C MET A 248 10.89 -11.38 -6.01
N GLN A 249 11.92 -10.59 -5.67
CA GLN A 249 12.95 -11.00 -4.70
C GLN A 249 13.24 -9.87 -3.69
N PRO A 250 12.32 -9.60 -2.76
CA PRO A 250 12.47 -8.50 -1.82
C PRO A 250 13.58 -8.74 -0.79
N TYR A 251 14.21 -7.65 -0.34
CA TYR A 251 15.21 -7.65 0.74
C TYR A 251 14.57 -7.58 2.13
N PHE A 252 13.49 -8.32 2.41
CA PHE A 252 12.72 -8.16 3.65
C PHE A 252 13.56 -8.29 4.92
N GLU A 253 14.43 -9.30 4.99
CA GLU A 253 15.25 -9.49 6.18
C GLU A 253 16.31 -8.40 6.34
N GLU A 254 16.99 -8.03 5.26
CA GLU A 254 18.04 -7.00 5.30
C GLU A 254 17.46 -5.63 5.63
N VAL A 255 16.38 -5.23 4.95
CA VAL A 255 15.77 -3.92 5.19
C VAL A 255 15.16 -3.80 6.58
N CYS A 256 14.59 -4.88 7.14
CA CYS A 256 14.04 -4.86 8.49
C CYS A 256 15.10 -4.87 9.60
N LYS A 257 16.37 -5.16 9.29
CA LYS A 257 17.50 -4.97 10.23
C LYS A 257 17.94 -3.52 10.29
N GLU A 258 17.92 -2.83 9.14
CA GLU A 258 18.39 -1.45 9.01
C GLU A 258 17.31 -0.41 9.32
N ILE A 259 16.05 -0.70 8.97
CA ILE A 259 14.91 0.21 9.07
C ILE A 259 13.80 -0.43 9.91
N LYS A 260 13.26 0.34 10.85
CA LYS A 260 12.22 -0.15 11.77
C LYS A 260 10.84 -0.08 11.11
N PHE A 261 10.25 -1.23 10.83
CA PHE A 261 8.85 -1.33 10.41
C PHE A 261 7.99 -1.98 11.51
N ALA A 262 6.70 -1.66 11.53
CA ALA A 262 5.72 -2.31 12.38
C ALA A 262 5.05 -3.51 11.69
N ALA A 263 4.97 -3.47 10.36
CA ALA A 263 4.45 -4.56 9.56
C ALA A 263 5.12 -4.66 8.20
N VAL A 264 5.00 -5.82 7.57
CA VAL A 264 5.45 -6.10 6.20
C VAL A 264 4.33 -6.70 5.37
N ASN A 265 4.27 -6.33 4.11
CA ASN A 265 3.43 -6.91 3.07
C ASN A 265 4.23 -6.98 1.77
N GLY A 266 3.96 -7.94 0.90
CA GLY A 266 4.55 -7.94 -0.43
C GLY A 266 4.12 -9.10 -1.28
N SER A 267 4.44 -8.99 -2.57
CA SER A 267 4.05 -9.96 -3.59
C SER A 267 4.75 -11.32 -3.44
N HIS A 268 5.97 -11.30 -2.89
CA HIS A 268 6.86 -12.45 -2.74
C HIS A 268 7.60 -12.37 -1.41
N PRO A 269 8.17 -13.47 -0.90
CA PRO A 269 8.04 -14.83 -1.43
C PRO A 269 6.68 -15.45 -1.11
N LEU A 270 6.23 -16.39 -1.94
CA LEU A 270 4.97 -17.13 -1.74
C LEU A 270 5.17 -18.44 -0.94
N ASP A 271 6.42 -18.74 -0.55
CA ASP A 271 6.71 -19.87 0.33
C ASP A 271 6.35 -19.52 1.78
N ILE A 272 5.43 -20.27 2.38
CA ILE A 272 5.00 -20.07 3.76
C ILE A 272 6.14 -20.27 4.77
N ASN A 273 7.11 -21.15 4.46
CA ASN A 273 8.24 -21.43 5.36
C ASN A 273 9.12 -20.20 5.56
N PHE A 274 9.31 -19.39 4.52
CA PHE A 274 9.99 -18.12 4.64
C PHE A 274 9.32 -17.22 5.69
N TRP A 275 7.99 -17.11 5.66
CA TRP A 275 7.25 -16.25 6.57
C TRP A 275 7.22 -16.78 8.00
N ILE A 276 7.18 -18.10 8.18
CA ILE A 276 7.35 -18.76 9.48
C ILE A 276 8.72 -18.41 10.08
N ASP A 277 9.80 -18.55 9.31
CA ASP A 277 11.15 -18.25 9.78
C ASP A 277 11.37 -16.75 9.98
N PHE A 278 10.79 -15.92 9.10
CA PHE A 278 10.76 -14.46 9.27
C PHE A 278 10.08 -14.06 10.57
N LYS A 279 8.94 -14.67 10.92
CA LYS A 279 8.24 -14.40 12.20
C LYS A 279 9.10 -14.81 13.40
N LYS A 280 9.81 -15.94 13.34
CA LYS A 280 10.75 -16.36 14.41
C LYS A 280 11.89 -15.34 14.59
N LYS A 281 12.43 -14.82 13.48
CA LYS A 281 13.53 -13.85 13.47
C LYS A 281 13.09 -12.45 13.89
N PHE A 282 11.87 -12.05 13.53
CA PHE A 282 11.29 -10.74 13.81
C PHE A 282 9.94 -10.88 14.54
N PRO A 283 9.91 -11.36 15.80
CA PRO A 283 8.66 -11.72 16.51
C PRO A 283 7.74 -10.54 16.84
N LYS A 284 8.25 -9.32 16.70
CA LYS A 284 7.46 -8.08 16.85
C LYS A 284 6.96 -7.53 15.53
N MET A 285 7.36 -8.09 14.39
CA MET A 285 6.85 -7.65 13.08
C MET A 285 5.49 -8.27 12.82
N THR A 286 4.53 -7.45 12.38
CA THR A 286 3.27 -7.98 11.86
C THR A 286 3.44 -8.40 10.40
N ILE A 287 3.05 -9.61 10.06
CA ILE A 287 2.99 -10.05 8.66
C ILE A 287 1.59 -9.78 8.13
N MET A 288 1.50 -9.11 7.01
CA MET A 288 0.24 -8.90 6.28
C MET A 288 0.34 -9.69 4.97
N GLY A 289 -0.50 -10.71 4.81
CA GLY A 289 -0.51 -11.57 3.63
C GLY A 289 0.29 -12.85 3.79
N ALA A 290 1.44 -12.97 3.11
CA ALA A 290 2.25 -14.17 2.90
C ALA A 290 2.07 -14.80 1.52
N ASN A 291 1.18 -15.79 1.37
CA ASN A 291 1.10 -16.57 0.13
C ASN A 291 -0.27 -16.57 -0.56
N ILE A 292 -1.14 -15.60 -0.23
CA ILE A 292 -2.42 -15.40 -0.93
C ILE A 292 -2.17 -14.68 -2.26
N ASP A 293 -1.75 -15.41 -3.29
CA ASP A 293 -1.35 -14.91 -4.60
C ASP A 293 -2.56 -14.45 -5.44
N VAL A 294 -2.45 -13.21 -5.92
CA VAL A 294 -3.42 -12.56 -6.79
C VAL A 294 -3.51 -13.26 -8.15
N SER A 295 -2.37 -13.75 -8.67
CA SER A 295 -2.28 -14.30 -10.02
C SER A 295 -2.62 -15.79 -10.12
N GLN A 296 -2.61 -16.51 -9.00
CA GLN A 296 -2.86 -17.95 -8.93
C GLN A 296 -4.26 -18.25 -8.38
N GLU A 297 -4.40 -18.48 -7.07
CA GLU A 297 -5.65 -18.92 -6.44
C GLU A 297 -6.76 -17.87 -6.59
N LEU A 298 -6.43 -16.58 -6.52
CA LEU A 298 -7.43 -15.53 -6.64
C LEU A 298 -7.92 -15.33 -8.06
N LEU A 299 -7.06 -15.46 -9.08
CA LEU A 299 -7.42 -15.23 -10.48
C LEU A 299 -7.86 -16.51 -11.22
N THR A 300 -7.06 -17.58 -11.11
CA THR A 300 -7.23 -18.81 -11.89
C THR A 300 -7.68 -20.02 -11.06
N GLY A 301 -7.59 -19.94 -9.74
CA GLY A 301 -8.02 -21.01 -8.84
C GLY A 301 -9.52 -21.01 -8.57
N THR A 302 -9.90 -21.79 -7.58
CA THR A 302 -11.27 -21.96 -7.07
C THR A 302 -11.42 -21.33 -5.68
N PRO A 303 -12.65 -21.10 -5.20
CA PRO A 303 -12.88 -20.68 -3.81
C PRO A 303 -12.23 -21.62 -2.78
N GLN A 304 -12.12 -22.91 -3.09
CA GLN A 304 -11.48 -23.90 -2.23
C GLN A 304 -9.96 -23.69 -2.16
N ASP A 305 -9.30 -23.40 -3.28
CA ASP A 305 -7.86 -23.11 -3.31
C ASP A 305 -7.54 -21.87 -2.46
N VAL A 306 -8.39 -20.85 -2.51
CA VAL A 306 -8.29 -19.66 -1.67
C VAL A 306 -8.51 -20.00 -0.19
N GLU A 307 -9.53 -20.79 0.14
CA GLU A 307 -9.80 -21.22 1.51
C GLU A 307 -8.59 -21.95 2.10
N GLU A 308 -7.97 -22.85 1.34
CA GLU A 308 -6.79 -23.62 1.76
C GLU A 308 -5.59 -22.71 2.05
N LYS A 309 -5.32 -21.71 1.19
CA LYS A 309 -4.24 -20.73 1.40
C LYS A 309 -4.47 -19.84 2.61
N VAL A 310 -5.70 -19.36 2.79
CA VAL A 310 -6.05 -18.56 3.98
C VAL A 310 -5.92 -19.38 5.25
N LYS A 311 -6.41 -20.63 5.25
CA LYS A 311 -6.27 -21.55 6.38
C LYS A 311 -4.80 -21.84 6.70
N GLU A 312 -3.99 -22.14 5.69
CA GLU A 312 -2.55 -22.39 5.83
C GLU A 312 -1.86 -21.20 6.51
N ASN A 313 -2.12 -19.97 6.04
CA ASN A 313 -1.52 -18.79 6.66
C ASN A 313 -2.02 -18.54 8.07
N ILE A 314 -3.33 -18.71 8.33
CA ILE A 314 -3.89 -18.50 9.67
C ILE A 314 -3.26 -19.46 10.67
N ILE A 315 -3.20 -20.77 10.37
CA ILE A 315 -2.64 -21.77 11.30
C ILE A 315 -1.16 -21.50 11.59
N ASN A 316 -0.38 -21.10 10.58
CA ASN A 316 1.07 -20.92 10.72
C ASN A 316 1.48 -19.54 11.26
N LEU A 317 0.72 -18.49 10.95
CA LEU A 317 1.14 -17.10 11.20
C LEU A 317 0.24 -16.38 12.20
N ALA A 318 -1.02 -16.77 12.43
CA ALA A 318 -1.90 -16.09 13.38
C ALA A 318 -1.66 -16.37 14.87
N PRO A 319 -1.17 -17.56 15.30
CA PRO A 319 -0.97 -17.81 16.72
C PRO A 319 -0.11 -16.73 17.40
N GLY A 320 -0.59 -16.25 18.55
CA GLY A 320 0.04 -15.16 19.29
C GLY A 320 -0.13 -13.75 18.69
N ALA A 321 -1.05 -13.57 17.74
CA ALA A 321 -1.29 -12.33 16.99
C ALA A 321 -0.12 -11.98 16.02
N ARG A 322 0.03 -10.69 15.66
CA ARG A 322 1.03 -10.21 14.66
C ARG A 322 0.83 -10.78 13.24
N TYR A 323 -0.40 -11.11 12.89
CA TYR A 323 -0.77 -11.49 11.53
C TYR A 323 -2.08 -10.83 11.11
N ILE A 324 -2.14 -10.42 9.85
CA ILE A 324 -3.31 -9.84 9.20
C ILE A 324 -3.46 -10.56 7.87
N VAL A 325 -4.64 -11.14 7.63
CA VAL A 325 -4.92 -11.75 6.32
C VAL A 325 -5.00 -10.64 5.28
N SER A 326 -4.30 -10.84 4.16
CA SER A 326 -4.27 -9.90 3.05
C SER A 326 -3.87 -10.65 1.79
N PRO A 327 -4.34 -10.26 0.59
CA PRO A 327 -3.66 -10.67 -0.63
C PRO A 327 -2.23 -10.12 -0.65
N VAL A 328 -1.39 -10.70 -1.49
CA VAL A 328 0.02 -10.29 -1.65
C VAL A 328 0.17 -8.97 -2.44
N CYS A 329 -0.88 -8.54 -3.13
CA CYS A 329 -0.98 -7.25 -3.82
C CYS A 329 -2.44 -6.80 -3.96
N CYS A 330 -2.70 -5.68 -4.62
CA CYS A 330 -4.06 -5.19 -4.87
C CYS A 330 -4.88 -6.15 -5.73
N LEU A 331 -6.21 -6.06 -5.64
CA LEU A 331 -7.17 -6.94 -6.30
C LEU A 331 -7.61 -6.39 -7.67
N PRO A 332 -7.16 -6.95 -8.81
CA PRO A 332 -7.49 -6.44 -10.13
C PRO A 332 -8.97 -6.62 -10.48
N PHE A 333 -9.44 -5.85 -11.49
CA PHE A 333 -10.83 -5.85 -11.90
C PHE A 333 -11.38 -7.24 -12.26
N ASN A 334 -10.57 -8.10 -12.88
CA ASN A 334 -10.99 -9.35 -13.50
C ASN A 334 -11.02 -10.57 -12.56
N LEU A 335 -10.67 -10.43 -11.27
CA LEU A 335 -10.68 -11.57 -10.34
C LEU A 335 -12.11 -12.16 -10.18
N PRO A 336 -12.28 -13.49 -10.17
CA PRO A 336 -13.56 -14.11 -9.80
C PRO A 336 -14.04 -13.64 -8.42
N LEU A 337 -15.25 -13.08 -8.37
CA LEU A 337 -15.84 -12.61 -7.11
C LEU A 337 -16.00 -13.73 -6.06
N PRO A 338 -16.39 -14.97 -6.42
CA PRO A 338 -16.41 -16.08 -5.47
C PRO A 338 -15.05 -16.33 -4.80
N ASN A 339 -13.94 -16.18 -5.53
CA ASN A 339 -12.59 -16.35 -4.98
C ASN A 339 -12.24 -15.24 -3.99
N ILE A 340 -12.61 -13.98 -4.29
CA ILE A 340 -12.41 -12.86 -3.36
C ILE A 340 -13.21 -13.08 -2.07
N MET A 341 -14.50 -13.47 -2.19
CA MET A 341 -15.37 -13.71 -1.04
C MET A 341 -14.93 -14.92 -0.20
N ALA A 342 -14.24 -15.89 -0.81
CA ALA A 342 -13.68 -17.04 -0.09
C ALA A 342 -12.68 -16.62 1.00
N VAL A 343 -12.00 -15.48 0.84
CA VAL A 343 -11.05 -14.97 1.84
C VAL A 343 -11.75 -14.67 3.16
N SER A 344 -12.78 -13.81 3.16
CA SER A 344 -13.48 -13.46 4.39
C SER A 344 -14.26 -14.65 4.96
N ASN A 345 -14.83 -15.52 4.11
CA ASN A 345 -15.46 -16.75 4.56
C ASN A 345 -14.49 -17.70 5.29
N ALA A 346 -13.26 -17.86 4.77
CA ALA A 346 -12.23 -18.67 5.40
C ALA A 346 -11.76 -18.05 6.73
N ILE A 347 -11.66 -16.72 6.82
CA ILE A 347 -11.37 -16.03 8.09
C ILE A 347 -12.45 -16.29 9.13
N GLU A 348 -13.74 -16.27 8.75
CA GLU A 348 -14.82 -16.59 9.68
C GLU A 348 -14.78 -18.06 10.14
N LYS A 349 -14.27 -18.97 9.32
CA LYS A 349 -14.18 -20.39 9.65
C LYS A 349 -12.96 -20.75 10.50
N TYR A 350 -11.82 -20.09 10.28
CA TYR A 350 -10.53 -20.50 10.87
C TYR A 350 -9.85 -19.40 11.70
N GLY A 351 -10.30 -18.16 11.62
CA GLY A 351 -9.59 -16.99 12.15
C GLY A 351 -10.02 -16.53 13.55
N HIS A 352 -10.95 -17.21 14.22
CA HIS A 352 -11.36 -16.87 15.59
C HIS A 352 -10.36 -17.40 16.62
N TYR A 353 -9.99 -16.56 17.60
CA TYR A 353 -9.06 -16.94 18.66
C TYR A 353 -9.77 -17.66 19.82
N PRO A 354 -9.09 -18.57 20.55
CA PRO A 354 -7.68 -18.95 20.40
C PRO A 354 -7.43 -19.80 19.14
N ILE A 355 -6.31 -19.53 18.47
CA ILE A 355 -5.81 -20.33 17.35
C ILE A 355 -4.61 -21.11 17.89
N GLU A 356 -4.71 -22.44 17.88
CA GLU A 356 -3.65 -23.33 18.33
C GLU A 356 -2.49 -23.33 17.33
N ASP A 357 -1.26 -23.44 17.83
CA ASP A 357 -0.08 -23.61 16.99
C ASP A 357 -0.20 -24.93 16.21
N GLY A 358 0.02 -24.90 14.89
CA GLY A 358 -0.03 -26.10 14.04
C GLY A 358 1.17 -27.06 14.17
N ASN A 359 1.92 -27.00 15.28
CA ASN A 359 3.15 -27.77 15.50
C ASN A 359 2.98 -28.86 16.56
#